data_AF-A0A960RH98-F1
#
_entry.id   AF-A0A960RH98-F1
#
_cell.length_a   1.000
_cell.length_b   1.000
_cell.length_c   1.000
_cell.angle_alpha   90.00
_cell.angle_beta   90.00
_cell.angle_gamma   90.00
#
_symmetry.space_group_name_H-M   'P 1'
#
loop_
_entity.id
_entity.type
_entity.pdbx_description
1 polymer ?
#
loop_
_entity_poly.entity_id
_entity_poly.type
_entity_poly.pdbx_seq_one_letter_code
_entity_poly.pdbx_strand_id
1 'polypeptide(L)'
;MRAIGWIELGQMDELGRLDTPVHRLDARAKILATVGFMVAVMSLPRHEISALTPFFLFPFGLIAVGRIPVMPLLRKLLMALPFALVIALFNPFLDREPMTTLGPYVVTGGWLSFTSILLRFVLTVGAALTLIACTGLYPLAHGL
;
A
#
# COMPACT_ATOMS: atom_id res chain seq x y z
N MET A 1 -11.78 -25.00 -4.68
CA MET A 1 -11.45 -23.57 -4.44
C MET A 1 -10.46 -23.04 -5.51
N ARG A 2 -10.86 -22.95 -6.79
CA ARG A 2 -10.01 -22.39 -7.87
C ARG A 2 -10.71 -21.35 -8.77
N ALA A 3 -12.03 -21.19 -8.66
CA ALA A 3 -12.78 -20.25 -9.50
C ALA A 3 -12.73 -18.78 -9.02
N ILE A 4 -12.47 -18.54 -7.74
CA ILE A 4 -12.49 -17.18 -7.14
C ILE A 4 -11.36 -16.30 -7.68
N GLY A 5 -10.18 -16.88 -7.93
CA GLY A 5 -9.02 -16.11 -8.43
C GLY A 5 -9.21 -15.53 -9.83
N TRP A 6 -9.88 -16.25 -10.74
CA TRP A 6 -10.14 -15.77 -12.10
C TRP A 6 -11.13 -14.60 -12.13
N ILE A 7 -12.18 -14.68 -11.31
CA ILE A 7 -13.18 -13.62 -11.17
C ILE A 7 -12.53 -12.36 -10.58
N GLU A 8 -11.65 -12.51 -9.59
CA GLU A 8 -10.96 -11.39 -8.95
C GLU A 8 -9.93 -10.68 -9.85
N LEU A 9 -9.22 -11.42 -10.71
CA LEU A 9 -8.30 -10.84 -11.69
C LEU A 9 -9.09 -10.10 -12.79
N GLY A 10 -10.19 -10.69 -13.27
CA GLY A 10 -11.09 -10.05 -14.23
C GLY A 10 -11.69 -8.74 -13.70
N GLN A 11 -12.08 -8.70 -12.43
CA GLN A 11 -12.59 -7.46 -11.80
C GLN A 11 -11.57 -6.33 -11.77
N MET A 12 -10.29 -6.62 -11.54
CA MET A 12 -9.25 -5.58 -11.57
C MET A 12 -8.95 -5.11 -12.99
N ASP A 13 -9.06 -6.01 -13.97
CA ASP A 13 -8.89 -5.65 -15.38
C ASP A 13 -10.07 -4.81 -15.90
N GLU A 14 -11.31 -5.12 -15.48
CA GLU A 14 -12.49 -4.30 -15.75
C GLU A 14 -12.37 -2.89 -15.17
N LEU A 15 -11.86 -2.76 -13.94
CA LEU A 15 -11.58 -1.45 -13.34
C LEU A 15 -10.54 -0.68 -14.15
N GLY A 16 -9.51 -1.35 -14.66
CA GLY A 16 -8.48 -0.74 -15.51
C GLY A 16 -8.97 -0.27 -16.89
N ARG A 17 -10.15 -0.72 -17.33
CA ARG A 17 -10.79 -0.31 -18.60
C ARG A 17 -11.73 0.88 -18.46
N LEU A 18 -11.90 1.42 -17.25
CA LEU A 18 -12.69 2.62 -17.03
C LEU A 18 -12.05 3.83 -17.74
N ASP A 19 -12.88 4.77 -18.20
CA ASP A 19 -12.39 6.00 -18.84
C ASP A 19 -12.44 7.16 -17.83
N THR A 20 -11.34 7.35 -17.09
CA THR A 20 -11.15 8.52 -16.22
C THR A 20 -9.82 9.21 -16.55
N PRO A 21 -9.59 10.46 -16.09
CA PRO A 21 -8.34 11.18 -16.36
C PRO A 21 -7.09 10.39 -15.93
N VAL A 22 -7.21 9.61 -14.85
CA VAL A 22 -6.15 8.71 -14.41
C VAL A 22 -5.92 7.60 -15.43
N HIS A 23 -6.95 6.97 -15.98
CA HIS A 23 -6.80 5.87 -16.95
C HIS A 23 -6.16 6.33 -18.28
N ARG A 24 -6.37 7.59 -18.68
CA ARG A 24 -5.77 8.19 -19.89
C ARG A 24 -4.27 8.50 -19.80
N LEU A 25 -3.70 8.51 -18.59
CA LEU A 25 -2.26 8.68 -18.40
C LEU A 25 -1.51 7.41 -18.82
N ASP A 26 -0.34 7.59 -19.43
CA ASP A 26 0.54 6.50 -19.84
C ASP A 26 0.83 5.54 -18.68
N ALA A 27 0.66 4.24 -18.93
CA ALA A 27 0.90 3.18 -17.95
C ALA A 27 2.33 3.27 -17.36
N ARG A 28 3.33 3.56 -18.20
CA ARG A 28 4.73 3.71 -17.79
C ARG A 28 4.94 4.83 -16.78
N ALA A 29 4.30 5.98 -16.97
CA ALA A 29 4.42 7.11 -16.05
C ALA A 29 3.84 6.77 -14.66
N LYS A 30 2.71 6.06 -14.62
CA LYS A 30 2.11 5.60 -13.36
C LYS A 30 2.99 4.57 -12.64
N ILE A 31 3.58 3.63 -13.38
CA ILE A 31 4.52 2.63 -12.83
C ILE A 31 5.71 3.36 -12.22
N LEU A 32 6.36 4.26 -12.97
CA LEU A 32 7.51 5.03 -12.47
C LEU A 32 7.17 5.88 -11.25
N ALA A 33 5.99 6.54 -11.25
CA ALA A 33 5.51 7.29 -10.09
C ALA A 33 5.30 6.40 -8.86
N THR A 34 4.72 5.21 -9.05
CA THR A 34 4.47 4.25 -7.97
C THR A 34 5.76 3.67 -7.41
N VAL A 35 6.73 3.34 -8.27
CA VAL A 35 8.05 2.87 -7.87
C VAL A 35 8.80 3.99 -7.13
N GLY A 36 8.81 5.22 -7.65
CA GLY A 36 9.42 6.37 -6.98
C GLY A 36 8.78 6.65 -5.61
N PHE A 37 7.45 6.52 -5.51
CA PHE A 37 6.71 6.59 -4.26
C PHE A 37 7.16 5.51 -3.26
N MET A 38 7.27 4.25 -3.70
CA MET A 38 7.75 3.16 -2.84
C MET A 38 9.18 3.43 -2.34
N VAL A 39 10.08 3.89 -3.21
CA VAL A 39 11.45 4.25 -2.82
C VAL A 39 11.44 5.36 -1.77
N ALA A 40 10.64 6.41 -1.95
CA ALA A 40 10.50 7.49 -0.99
C ALA A 40 10.00 6.97 0.37
N VAL A 41 8.94 6.15 0.38
CA VAL A 41 8.36 5.56 1.61
C VAL A 41 9.36 4.62 2.32
N MET A 42 10.17 3.87 1.58
CA MET A 42 11.22 3.02 2.16
C MET A 42 12.42 3.81 2.68
N SER A 43 12.71 4.98 2.09
CA SER A 43 13.81 5.84 2.50
C SER A 43 13.56 6.61 3.80
N LEU A 44 12.31 6.66 4.29
CA LEU A 44 11.99 7.32 5.56
C LEU A 44 12.49 6.51 6.75
N PRO A 45 13.02 7.16 7.81
CA PRO A 45 13.42 6.47 9.03
C PRO A 45 12.21 5.80 9.69
N ARG A 46 12.42 4.59 10.22
CA ARG A 46 11.36 3.74 10.79
C ARG A 46 10.60 4.35 11.96
N HIS A 47 11.16 5.37 12.63
CA HIS A 47 10.57 5.97 13.82
C HIS A 47 9.73 7.23 13.55
N GLU A 48 9.79 7.82 12.35
CA GLU A 48 9.01 9.02 12.02
C GLU A 48 7.65 8.68 11.41
N ILE A 49 6.75 8.18 12.25
CA ILE A 49 5.37 7.82 11.84
C ILE A 49 4.63 9.03 11.24
N SER A 50 4.88 10.25 11.76
CA SER A 50 4.26 11.48 11.25
C SER A 50 4.71 11.83 9.82
N ALA A 51 5.89 11.40 9.40
CA ALA A 51 6.40 11.66 8.05
C ALA A 51 5.75 10.71 7.01
N LEU A 52 5.12 9.61 7.44
CA LEU A 52 4.37 8.69 6.57
C LEU A 52 2.95 9.21 6.26
N THR A 53 2.39 10.07 7.09
CA THR A 53 1.02 10.62 6.92
C THR A 53 0.76 11.28 5.56
N PRO A 54 1.63 12.16 5.03
CA PRO A 54 1.40 12.77 3.71
C PRO A 54 1.44 11.76 2.55
N PHE A 55 2.13 10.63 2.70
CA PHE A 55 2.22 9.61 1.64
C PHE A 55 0.88 8.91 1.38
N PHE A 56 -0.09 8.99 2.30
CA PHE A 56 -1.45 8.52 2.04
C PHE A 56 -2.13 9.31 0.91
N LEU A 57 -1.78 10.57 0.70
CA LEU A 57 -2.40 11.41 -0.34
C LEU A 57 -2.24 10.83 -1.75
N PHE A 58 -1.14 10.12 -2.02
CA PHE A 58 -0.89 9.54 -3.33
C PHE A 58 -1.89 8.43 -3.70
N PRO A 59 -1.98 7.29 -2.96
CA PRO A 59 -2.96 6.25 -3.28
C PRO A 59 -4.39 6.75 -3.14
N PHE A 60 -4.72 7.57 -2.13
CA PHE A 60 -6.07 8.11 -2.00
C PHE A 60 -6.44 9.07 -3.13
N GLY A 61 -5.51 9.89 -3.60
CA GLY A 61 -5.70 10.76 -4.76
C GLY A 61 -5.95 9.96 -6.04
N LEU A 62 -5.16 8.90 -6.27
CA LEU A 62 -5.36 7.99 -7.39
C LEU A 62 -6.73 7.29 -7.34
N ILE A 63 -7.15 6.81 -6.17
CA ILE A 63 -8.47 6.21 -5.97
C ILE A 63 -9.59 7.22 -6.26
N ALA A 64 -9.48 8.44 -5.72
CA ALA A 64 -10.48 9.49 -5.86
C ALA A 64 -10.62 9.96 -7.32
N VAL A 65 -9.51 10.26 -8.00
CA VAL A 65 -9.53 10.70 -9.40
C VAL A 65 -9.83 9.53 -10.35
N GLY A 66 -9.37 8.34 -10.00
CA GLY A 66 -9.64 7.09 -10.71
C GLY A 66 -11.09 6.59 -10.57
N ARG A 67 -11.88 7.17 -9.65
CA ARG A 67 -13.24 6.72 -9.27
C ARG A 67 -13.29 5.22 -8.95
N ILE A 68 -12.23 4.72 -8.33
CA ILE A 68 -12.09 3.29 -8.04
C ILE A 68 -12.86 2.96 -6.76
N PRO A 69 -13.70 1.90 -6.76
CA PRO A 69 -14.37 1.47 -5.54
C PRO A 69 -13.33 1.05 -4.49
N VAL A 70 -13.40 1.66 -3.31
CA VAL A 70 -12.44 1.41 -2.22
C VAL A 70 -12.64 0.03 -1.59
N MET A 71 -13.88 -0.48 -1.59
CA MET A 71 -14.24 -1.71 -0.88
C MET A 71 -13.54 -2.96 -1.43
N PRO A 72 -13.46 -3.19 -2.76
CA PRO A 72 -12.64 -4.27 -3.33
C PRO A 72 -11.15 -4.16 -2.97
N LEU A 73 -10.58 -2.95 -3.01
CA LEU A 73 -9.17 -2.72 -2.64
C LEU A 73 -8.93 -3.05 -1.17
N LEU A 74 -9.81 -2.59 -0.28
CA LEU A 74 -9.71 -2.85 1.15
C LEU A 74 -9.82 -4.34 1.46
N ARG A 75 -10.73 -5.06 0.80
CA ARG A 75 -10.87 -6.52 0.99
C ARG A 75 -9.58 -7.26 0.62
N LYS A 76 -8.94 -6.89 -0.49
CA LYS A 76 -7.65 -7.46 -0.92
C LYS A 76 -6.52 -7.09 0.03
N LEU A 77 -6.48 -5.84 0.49
CA LEU A 77 -5.52 -5.40 1.49
C LEU A 77 -5.67 -6.18 2.80
N LEU A 78 -6.90 -6.40 3.27
CA LEU A 78 -7.20 -7.18 4.47
C LEU A 78 -6.84 -8.66 4.32
N MET A 79 -6.97 -9.24 3.13
CA MET A 79 -6.48 -10.61 2.87
C MET A 79 -4.96 -10.73 2.96
N ALA A 80 -4.22 -9.68 2.58
CA ALA A 80 -2.76 -9.66 2.67
C ALA A 80 -2.26 -9.23 4.06
N LEU A 81 -3.09 -8.53 4.85
CA LEU A 81 -2.78 -8.06 6.20
C LEU A 81 -2.26 -9.14 7.19
N PRO A 82 -2.80 -10.38 7.27
CA PRO A 82 -2.29 -11.37 8.22
C PRO A 82 -0.81 -11.68 8.01
N PHE A 83 -0.31 -11.67 6.78
CA PHE A 83 1.10 -11.86 6.49
C PHE A 83 1.97 -10.72 7.06
N ALA A 84 1.53 -9.48 6.85
CA ALA A 84 2.20 -8.30 7.40
C ALA A 84 2.15 -8.25 8.93
N LEU A 85 1.03 -8.66 9.53
CA LEU A 85 0.86 -8.72 10.98
C LEU A 85 1.83 -9.69 11.63
N VAL A 86 2.01 -10.88 11.04
CA VAL A 86 3.00 -11.85 11.54
C VAL A 86 4.38 -11.22 11.55
N ILE A 87 4.84 -10.64 10.43
CA ILE A 87 6.16 -10.01 10.33
C ILE A 87 6.31 -8.82 11.29
N ALA A 88 5.29 -7.98 11.39
CA ALA A 88 5.29 -6.84 12.27
C ALA A 88 5.36 -7.28 13.74
N LEU A 89 4.61 -8.31 14.14
CA LEU A 89 4.55 -8.80 15.52
C LEU A 89 5.90 -9.33 16.03
N PHE A 90 6.76 -9.81 15.14
CA PHE A 90 8.13 -10.18 15.50
C PHE A 90 8.98 -8.97 15.93
N ASN A 91 8.70 -7.74 15.48
CA ASN A 91 9.52 -6.57 15.81
C ASN A 91 9.50 -6.20 17.30
N PRO A 92 8.33 -6.05 17.97
CA PRO A 92 8.27 -5.86 19.42
C PRO A 92 8.88 -7.02 20.23
N PHE A 93 8.87 -8.23 19.66
CA PHE A 93 9.40 -9.41 20.34
C PHE A 93 10.94 -9.46 20.28
N LEU A 94 11.52 -9.09 19.13
CA LEU A 94 12.96 -9.06 18.88
C LEU A 94 13.63 -7.81 19.44
N ASP A 95 12.97 -6.66 19.37
CA ASP A 95 13.56 -5.35 19.68
C ASP A 95 12.88 -4.72 20.90
N ARG A 96 13.47 -4.96 22.08
CA ARG A 96 12.96 -4.50 23.38
C ARG A 96 13.57 -3.18 23.85
N GLU A 97 14.36 -2.51 23.02
CA GLU A 97 15.00 -1.27 23.41
C GLU A 97 13.94 -0.16 23.67
N PRO A 98 13.89 0.41 24.88
CA PRO A 98 13.02 1.54 25.18
C PRO A 98 13.58 2.80 24.51
N MET A 99 12.86 3.35 23.52
CA MET A 99 13.34 4.50 22.74
C MET A 99 12.63 5.82 23.09
N THR A 100 11.37 5.80 23.55
CA THR A 100 10.63 7.05 23.79
C THR A 100 9.62 6.91 24.94
N THR A 101 9.59 7.90 25.83
CA THR A 101 8.56 8.05 26.86
C THR A 101 7.47 8.99 26.36
N LEU A 102 6.25 8.48 26.21
CA LEU A 102 5.06 9.28 25.94
C LEU A 102 4.31 9.44 27.27
N GLY A 103 4.71 10.43 28.06
CA GLY A 103 4.18 10.64 29.41
C GLY A 103 4.52 9.47 30.35
N PRO A 104 3.55 8.89 31.09
CA PRO A 104 3.79 7.75 31.98
C PRO A 104 3.98 6.41 31.26
N TYR A 105 3.80 6.36 29.94
CA TYR A 105 3.92 5.14 29.14
C TYR A 105 5.25 5.09 28.40
N VAL A 106 6.06 4.07 28.69
CA VAL A 106 7.29 3.77 27.95
C VAL A 106 6.91 3.07 26.65
N VAL A 107 7.09 3.74 25.51
CA VAL A 107 6.90 3.13 24.18
C VAL A 107 8.25 2.55 23.75
N THR A 108 8.32 1.23 23.64
CA THR A 108 9.53 0.57 23.13
C THR A 108 9.68 0.82 21.62
N GLY A 109 10.93 0.86 21.15
CA GLY A 109 11.23 1.00 19.71
C GLY A 109 10.58 -0.10 18.87
N GLY A 110 10.33 -1.26 19.47
CA GLY A 110 9.58 -2.37 18.88
C GLY A 110 8.13 -2.02 18.50
N TRP A 111 7.38 -1.28 19.34
CA TRP A 111 6.01 -0.86 19.03
C TRP A 111 5.96 0.23 17.94
N LEU A 112 6.91 1.15 17.95
CA LEU A 112 7.07 2.13 16.86
C LEU A 112 7.39 1.45 15.53
N SER A 113 8.29 0.48 15.55
CA SER A 113 8.66 -0.31 14.36
C SER A 113 7.50 -1.17 13.87
N PHE A 114 6.72 -1.78 14.77
CA PHE A 114 5.48 -2.49 14.45
C PHE A 114 4.52 -1.62 13.66
N THR A 115 4.18 -0.44 14.18
CA THR A 115 3.24 0.49 13.52
C THR A 115 3.81 0.99 12.20
N SER A 116 5.09 1.30 12.15
CA SER A 116 5.79 1.73 10.93
C SER A 116 5.74 0.67 9.82
N ILE A 117 5.92 -0.60 10.15
CA ILE A 117 5.82 -1.73 9.20
C ILE A 117 4.39 -1.86 8.67
N LEU A 118 3.38 -1.81 9.54
CA LEU A 118 2.00 -1.88 9.11
C LEU A 118 1.60 -0.71 8.22
N LEU A 119 2.03 0.51 8.55
CA LEU A 119 1.77 1.69 7.73
C LEU A 119 2.44 1.59 6.37
N ARG A 120 3.72 1.20 6.32
CA ARG A 120 4.42 0.96 5.06
C ARG A 120 3.73 -0.10 4.22
N PHE A 121 3.30 -1.21 4.84
CA PHE A 121 2.55 -2.25 4.15
C PHE A 121 1.26 -1.70 3.54
N VAL A 122 0.46 -0.95 4.31
CA VAL A 122 -0.78 -0.34 3.81
C VAL A 122 -0.49 0.63 2.65
N LEU A 123 0.54 1.46 2.76
CA LEU A 123 0.91 2.43 1.73
C LEU A 123 1.42 1.75 0.45
N THR A 124 2.33 0.79 0.55
CA THR A 124 2.94 0.14 -0.62
C THR A 124 1.98 -0.81 -1.29
N VAL A 125 1.30 -1.67 -0.53
CA VAL A 125 0.32 -2.62 -1.09
C VAL A 125 -0.92 -1.88 -1.56
N GLY A 126 -1.38 -0.87 -0.83
CA GLY A 126 -2.48 0.00 -1.27
C GLY A 126 -2.16 0.72 -2.58
N ALA A 127 -0.97 1.30 -2.71
CA ALA A 127 -0.52 1.94 -3.95
C ALA A 127 -0.42 0.94 -5.11
N ALA A 128 0.15 -0.26 -4.87
CA ALA A 128 0.25 -1.30 -5.90
C ALA A 128 -1.13 -1.79 -6.37
N LEU A 129 -2.05 -2.07 -5.44
CA LEU A 129 -3.42 -2.47 -5.78
C LEU A 129 -4.16 -1.37 -6.54
N THR A 130 -3.96 -0.11 -6.15
CA THR A 130 -4.53 1.05 -6.84
C THR A 130 -3.97 1.18 -8.26
N LEU A 131 -2.65 1.02 -8.43
CA LEU A 131 -2.01 1.06 -9.75
C LEU A 131 -2.58 -0.01 -10.68
N ILE A 132 -2.72 -1.24 -10.19
CA ILE A 132 -3.31 -2.36 -10.95
C ILE A 132 -4.75 -2.03 -11.34
N ALA A 133 -5.54 -1.50 -10.40
CA ALA A 133 -6.92 -1.12 -10.66
C ALA A 133 -7.05 0.07 -11.63
N CYS A 134 -6.07 0.98 -11.69
CA CYS A 134 -6.05 2.15 -12.60
C CYS A 134 -5.46 1.90 -13.99
N THR A 135 -4.85 0.73 -14.20
CA THR A 135 -4.05 0.46 -15.42
C THR A 135 -4.46 -0.84 -16.10
N GLY A 136 -5.05 -1.78 -15.36
CA GLY A 136 -5.30 -3.14 -15.86
C GLY A 136 -4.01 -3.97 -15.90
N LEU A 137 -4.14 -5.30 -15.89
CA LEU A 137 -2.98 -6.20 -15.88
C LEU A 137 -2.24 -6.22 -17.22
N TYR A 138 -2.97 -6.02 -18.32
CA TYR A 138 -2.43 -6.12 -19.67
C TYR A 138 -1.45 -4.98 -20.03
N PRO A 139 -1.77 -3.69 -19.81
CA PRO A 139 -0.84 -2.59 -20.09
C PRO A 139 0.34 -2.56 -19.12
N LEU A 140 0.17 -3.08 -17.89
CA LEU A 140 1.28 -3.28 -16.95
C LEU A 140 2.30 -4.28 -17.49
N ALA A 141 1.83 -5.42 -18.02
CA ALA A 141 2.71 -6.45 -18.58
C ALA A 141 3.44 -5.99 -19.86
N HIS A 142 2.85 -5.09 -20.65
CA HIS A 142 3.48 -4.53 -21.85
C HIS A 142 4.44 -3.34 -21.54
N GLY A 143 4.33 -2.77 -20.34
CA GLY A 143 5.14 -1.63 -19.90
C GLY A 143 6.47 -2.01 -19.24
N LEU A 144 6.59 -3.26 -18.77
CA LEU A 144 7.80 -3.88 -18.21
C LEU A 144 8.66 -4.52 -19.31
#